data_AF-A0A6F8Y7W6-F1
#
_entry.id   AF-A0A6F8Y7W6-F1
#
_cell.length_a   1.000
_cell.length_b   1.000
_cell.length_c   1.000
_cell.angle_alpha   90.00
_cell.angle_beta   90.00
_cell.angle_gamma   90.00
#
_symmetry.space_group_name_H-M   'P 1'
#
loop_
_entity.id
_entity.type
_entity.pdbx_description
1 polymer ?
#
loop_
_entity_poly.entity_id
_entity_poly.type
_entity_poly.pdbx_seq_one_letter_code
_entity_poly.pdbx_strand_id
1 'polypeptide(L)'
;MSTHKGTLLDRPAVYPAADRVHRLVAGGSELGVQLARALDVPLRDYLRELVPAPQSHPNAHRLRLARAVETYLHSYGDADVDATCDHLLRVPVIQQADHASLLLDAETFLHNYLFHVACREAGVTVALVNQCTTVSCLVRRTPVLGPTFLRSRGGLFGVYPFSKTVLKNSSFCGLPGPLEMAFEPLEGTRHDVASDPVLGPLIGLKAPDAPTAYRMANNEIWAGLDLDHGVRRVQIDEAVVSECVALHVEDPASPVFALLFDPAVRDAFLRAKRHLVADPSNLAVNNASPTSCGCARAAACTRWCSPARARVHSGPWRRTARRFRYPWSRPPSPPPSARACCTPTGSWPTSCAACCPASSRSAAPASRTMSRCTGGCS
;
A
#
# COMPACT_ATOMS: atom_id res chain seq x y z
N MET A 1 21.15 35.41 -43.56
CA MET A 1 21.24 35.53 -42.09
C MET A 1 20.33 34.45 -41.49
N SER A 2 20.94 33.36 -41.04
CA SER A 2 20.24 32.21 -40.45
C SER A 2 19.99 32.47 -38.98
N THR A 3 18.74 32.53 -38.56
CA THR A 3 18.35 32.66 -37.16
C THR A 3 18.30 31.27 -36.52
N HIS A 4 19.29 30.98 -35.68
CA HIS A 4 19.30 29.79 -34.83
C HIS A 4 18.05 29.74 -33.96
N LYS A 5 17.17 28.76 -34.22
CA LYS A 5 16.18 28.30 -33.24
C LYS A 5 16.93 27.61 -32.12
N GLY A 6 17.16 28.33 -31.02
CA GLY A 6 17.59 27.71 -29.76
C GLY A 6 16.59 26.64 -29.38
N THR A 7 17.04 25.39 -29.36
CA THR A 7 16.26 24.25 -28.89
C THR A 7 15.85 24.48 -27.44
N LEU A 8 14.61 24.14 -27.10
CA LEU A 8 14.04 24.18 -25.73
C LEU A 8 14.87 23.39 -24.69
N LEU A 9 15.90 22.66 -25.13
CA LEU A 9 16.86 21.89 -24.34
C LEU A 9 18.02 22.74 -23.76
N ASP A 10 18.25 23.97 -24.23
CA ASP A 10 19.39 24.81 -23.77
C ASP A 10 19.05 25.75 -22.61
N ARG A 11 17.81 25.72 -22.10
CA ARG A 11 17.49 26.42 -20.85
C ARG A 11 17.83 25.49 -19.69
N PRO A 12 18.71 25.89 -18.75
CA PRO A 12 18.87 25.14 -17.51
C PRO A 12 17.48 25.05 -16.87
N ALA A 13 17.03 23.82 -16.62
CA ALA A 13 15.75 23.57 -16.00
C ALA A 13 15.79 24.23 -14.60
N VAL A 14 15.21 25.41 -14.48
CA VAL A 14 15.02 26.04 -13.17
C VAL A 14 14.02 25.18 -12.44
N TYR A 15 14.52 24.35 -11.52
CA TYR A 15 13.69 23.48 -10.70
C TYR A 15 12.73 24.37 -9.90
N PRO A 16 11.42 24.36 -10.18
CA PRO A 16 10.48 25.33 -9.59
C PRO A 16 10.34 25.21 -8.07
N ALA A 17 10.92 24.16 -7.49
CA ALA A 17 10.91 23.88 -6.07
C ALA A 17 12.27 24.09 -5.37
N ALA A 18 13.30 24.64 -6.03
CA ALA A 18 14.57 24.98 -5.36
C ALA A 18 14.34 25.90 -4.15
N ASP A 19 13.50 26.93 -4.30
CA ASP A 19 13.08 27.82 -3.20
C ASP A 19 12.33 27.09 -2.07
N ARG A 20 11.66 25.97 -2.37
CA ARG A 20 11.00 25.15 -1.34
C ARG A 20 12.02 24.32 -0.58
N VAL A 21 12.97 23.71 -1.29
CA VAL A 21 14.06 22.94 -0.69
C VAL A 21 14.91 23.85 0.20
N HIS A 22 15.29 25.05 -0.25
CA HIS A 22 16.01 26.02 0.56
C HIS A 22 15.25 26.43 1.82
N ARG A 23 13.92 26.62 1.73
CA ARG A 23 13.09 26.90 2.92
C ARG A 23 13.02 25.73 3.89
N LEU A 24 12.95 24.49 3.40
CA LEU A 24 13.01 23.29 4.24
C LEU A 24 14.35 23.20 4.97
N VAL A 25 15.47 23.40 4.26
CA VAL A 25 16.82 23.43 4.83
C VAL A 25 16.94 24.53 5.88
N ALA A 26 16.55 25.77 5.55
CA ALA A 26 16.61 26.91 6.46
C ALA A 26 15.73 26.70 7.71
N GLY A 27 14.65 25.94 7.58
CA GLY A 27 13.79 25.53 8.70
C GLY A 27 14.32 24.35 9.52
N GLY A 28 15.52 23.83 9.22
CA GLY A 28 16.10 22.70 9.93
C GLY A 28 15.51 21.34 9.57
N SER A 29 14.85 21.21 8.41
CA SER A 29 14.27 19.95 7.95
C SER A 29 15.34 19.01 7.40
N GLU A 30 15.44 17.81 7.98
CA GLU A 30 16.32 16.76 7.48
C GLU A 30 15.97 16.36 6.03
N LEU A 31 14.67 16.24 5.71
CA LEU A 31 14.21 16.01 4.33
C LEU A 31 14.69 17.11 3.39
N GLY A 32 14.64 18.38 3.83
CA GLY A 32 15.18 19.50 3.06
C GLY A 32 16.65 19.31 2.72
N VAL A 33 17.46 18.88 3.70
CA VAL A 33 18.89 18.62 3.51
C VAL A 33 19.12 17.45 2.55
N GLN A 34 18.35 16.36 2.69
CA GLN A 34 18.43 15.21 1.79
C GLN A 34 18.08 15.61 0.35
N LEU A 35 16.99 16.34 0.14
CA LEU A 35 16.58 16.85 -1.17
C LEU A 35 17.63 17.78 -1.76
N ALA A 36 18.17 18.72 -0.96
CA ALA A 36 19.19 19.66 -1.43
C ALA A 36 20.45 18.93 -1.96
N ARG A 37 20.88 17.87 -1.26
CA ARG A 37 22.01 17.05 -1.72
C ARG A 37 21.69 16.27 -2.99
N ALA A 38 20.45 15.80 -3.14
CA ALA A 38 20.03 15.02 -4.29
C ALA A 38 19.83 15.86 -5.57
N LEU A 39 19.57 17.18 -5.44
CA LEU A 39 19.29 18.05 -6.60
C LEU A 39 20.44 18.14 -7.60
N ASP A 40 21.69 18.01 -7.14
CA ASP A 40 22.88 18.09 -7.97
C ASP A 40 23.38 16.72 -8.46
N VAL A 41 22.73 15.63 -8.04
CA VAL A 41 23.08 14.26 -8.44
C VAL A 41 22.43 13.95 -9.80
N PRO A 42 23.16 13.40 -10.78
CA PRO A 42 22.56 12.92 -12.02
C PRO A 42 21.42 11.94 -11.72
N LEU A 43 20.25 12.15 -12.34
CA LEU A 43 19.03 11.39 -12.01
C LEU A 43 19.24 9.87 -12.00
N ARG A 44 20.00 9.32 -12.97
CA ARG A 44 20.28 7.88 -13.03
C ARG A 44 21.07 7.37 -11.84
N ASP A 45 22.05 8.15 -11.38
CA ASP A 45 22.87 7.78 -10.23
C ASP A 45 22.04 7.87 -8.95
N TYR A 46 21.25 8.93 -8.79
CA TYR A 46 20.29 9.05 -7.69
C TYR A 46 19.33 7.85 -7.65
N LEU A 47 18.71 7.50 -8.77
CA LEU A 47 17.77 6.37 -8.86
C LEU A 47 18.45 5.03 -8.55
N ARG A 48 19.69 4.80 -9.03
CA ARG A 48 20.46 3.59 -8.72
C ARG A 48 20.68 3.45 -7.21
N GLU A 49 21.01 4.54 -6.52
CA GLU A 49 21.27 4.55 -5.08
C GLU A 49 20.01 4.33 -4.22
N LEU A 50 18.81 4.54 -4.76
CA LEU A 50 17.56 4.24 -4.04
C LEU A 50 17.33 2.73 -3.85
N VAL A 51 17.95 1.89 -4.69
CA VAL A 51 17.86 0.44 -4.58
C VAL A 51 19.05 -0.05 -3.75
N PRO A 52 18.83 -0.62 -2.55
CA PRO A 52 19.89 -1.11 -1.70
C PRO A 52 20.58 -2.31 -2.34
N ALA A 53 21.86 -2.47 -2.04
CA ALA A 53 22.60 -3.65 -2.42
C ALA A 53 21.94 -4.94 -1.88
N PRO A 54 22.07 -6.08 -2.60
CA PRO A 54 21.53 -7.35 -2.15
C PRO A 54 21.99 -7.71 -0.74
N GLN A 55 21.04 -8.07 0.12
CA GLN A 55 21.27 -8.51 1.50
C GLN A 55 21.22 -10.03 1.59
N SER A 56 22.16 -10.62 2.32
CA SER A 56 22.22 -12.07 2.58
C SER A 56 21.73 -12.46 3.98
N HIS A 57 21.58 -11.50 4.89
CA HIS A 57 21.21 -11.81 6.27
C HIS A 57 19.74 -12.24 6.37
N PRO A 58 19.46 -13.36 7.06
CA PRO A 58 18.10 -13.81 7.29
C PRO A 58 17.34 -12.78 8.15
N ASN A 59 16.11 -12.48 7.75
CA ASN A 59 15.23 -11.58 8.49
C ASN A 59 13.83 -12.18 8.53
N ALA A 60 13.36 -12.51 9.72
CA ALA A 60 12.08 -13.19 9.92
C ALA A 60 10.86 -12.36 9.46
N HIS A 61 10.96 -11.03 9.40
CA HIS A 61 9.89 -10.16 8.89
C HIS A 61 9.88 -10.12 7.36
N ARG A 62 11.06 -10.12 6.73
CA ARG A 62 11.17 -10.28 5.27
C ARG A 62 10.63 -11.63 4.81
N LEU A 63 10.91 -12.71 5.55
CA LEU A 63 10.37 -14.04 5.28
C LEU A 63 8.83 -14.06 5.36
N ARG A 64 8.23 -13.38 6.35
CA ARG A 64 6.75 -13.25 6.43
C ARG A 64 6.18 -12.50 5.26
N LEU A 65 6.81 -11.39 4.88
CA LEU A 65 6.38 -10.60 3.73
C LEU A 65 6.47 -11.41 2.44
N ALA A 66 7.57 -12.13 2.21
CA ALA A 66 7.74 -13.00 1.06
C ALA A 66 6.66 -14.08 1.01
N ARG A 67 6.34 -14.70 2.15
CA ARG A 67 5.25 -15.70 2.24
C ARG A 67 3.86 -15.12 1.96
N ALA A 68 3.60 -13.89 2.42
CA ALA A 68 2.36 -13.20 2.09
C ALA A 68 2.25 -12.86 0.59
N VAL A 69 3.36 -12.44 -0.02
CA VAL A 69 3.46 -12.20 -1.48
C VAL A 69 3.26 -13.50 -2.25
N GLU A 70 3.90 -14.59 -1.83
CA GLU A 70 3.75 -15.93 -2.40
C GLU A 70 2.28 -16.36 -2.44
N THR A 71 1.60 -16.35 -1.28
CA THR A 71 0.16 -16.67 -1.18
C THR A 71 -0.68 -15.81 -2.13
N TYR A 72 -0.42 -14.50 -2.16
CA TYR A 72 -1.15 -13.56 -3.00
C TYR A 72 -0.94 -13.85 -4.49
N LEU A 73 0.31 -13.98 -4.93
CA LEU A 73 0.63 -14.20 -6.35
C LEU A 73 0.10 -15.55 -6.86
N HIS A 74 0.15 -16.60 -6.04
CA HIS A 74 -0.48 -17.87 -6.37
C HIS A 74 -2.00 -17.76 -6.54
N SER A 75 -2.67 -16.97 -5.69
CA SER A 75 -4.12 -16.77 -5.79
C SER A 75 -4.56 -16.09 -7.09
N TYR A 76 -3.64 -15.37 -7.75
CA TYR A 76 -3.87 -14.69 -9.03
C TYR A 76 -3.18 -15.35 -10.22
N GLY A 77 -2.52 -16.50 -10.03
CA GLY A 77 -1.90 -17.26 -11.12
C GLY A 77 -0.68 -16.58 -11.75
N ASP A 78 0.11 -15.84 -10.96
CA ASP A 78 1.38 -15.28 -11.45
C ASP A 78 2.36 -16.42 -11.83
N ALA A 79 3.11 -16.23 -12.92
CA ALA A 79 3.95 -17.26 -13.50
C ALA A 79 5.30 -17.44 -12.81
N ASP A 80 5.79 -16.43 -12.07
CA ASP A 80 7.16 -16.40 -11.55
C ASP A 80 7.20 -15.97 -10.08
N VAL A 81 6.41 -16.68 -9.27
CA VAL A 81 6.27 -16.44 -7.83
C VAL A 81 7.61 -16.62 -7.11
N ASP A 82 8.31 -17.73 -7.37
CA ASP A 82 9.56 -18.07 -6.71
C ASP A 82 10.64 -16.99 -6.92
N ALA A 83 10.88 -16.57 -8.17
CA ALA A 83 11.87 -15.52 -8.42
C ALA A 83 11.47 -14.17 -7.81
N THR A 84 10.16 -13.88 -7.72
CA THR A 84 9.66 -12.67 -7.04
C THR A 84 9.97 -12.71 -5.55
N CYS A 85 9.71 -13.84 -4.90
CA CYS A 85 9.97 -14.04 -3.48
C CYS A 85 11.48 -14.03 -3.18
N ASP A 86 12.27 -14.74 -3.97
CA ASP A 86 13.74 -14.73 -3.87
C ASP A 86 14.32 -13.32 -4.06
N HIS A 87 13.79 -12.58 -5.04
CA HIS A 87 14.15 -11.19 -5.25
C HIS A 87 13.84 -10.35 -4.00
N LEU A 88 12.62 -10.42 -3.46
CA LEU A 88 12.22 -9.66 -2.28
C LEU A 88 13.08 -9.98 -1.04
N LEU A 89 13.50 -11.23 -0.89
CA LEU A 89 14.40 -11.62 0.21
C LEU A 89 15.79 -11.00 0.05
N ARG A 90 16.30 -10.89 -1.18
CA ARG A 90 17.62 -10.32 -1.48
C ARG A 90 17.61 -8.80 -1.54
N VAL A 91 16.62 -8.21 -2.21
CA VAL A 91 16.49 -6.77 -2.47
C VAL A 91 15.10 -6.35 -1.99
N PRO A 92 14.95 -6.00 -0.70
CA PRO A 92 13.64 -5.75 -0.10
C PRO A 92 13.14 -4.33 -0.41
N VAL A 93 12.97 -4.00 -1.69
CA VAL A 93 12.41 -2.72 -2.13
C VAL A 93 11.01 -2.92 -2.68
N ILE A 94 10.11 -2.09 -2.17
CA ILE A 94 8.74 -2.01 -2.65
C ILE A 94 8.48 -0.53 -2.88
N GLN A 95 8.07 -0.16 -4.09
CA GLN A 95 7.53 1.18 -4.32
C GLN A 95 6.19 1.26 -3.58
N GLN A 96 6.13 2.18 -2.63
CA GLN A 96 4.93 2.46 -1.86
C GLN A 96 4.27 3.73 -2.39
N ALA A 97 2.94 3.75 -2.31
CA ALA A 97 2.11 4.95 -2.35
C ALA A 97 1.68 5.50 -3.72
N ASP A 98 1.43 4.61 -4.68
CA ASP A 98 0.50 4.98 -5.74
C ASP A 98 -0.93 4.73 -5.26
N HIS A 99 -1.77 5.77 -5.29
CA HIS A 99 -3.21 5.57 -5.31
C HIS A 99 -3.54 4.53 -6.38
N ALA A 100 -4.55 3.70 -6.17
CA ALA A 100 -5.03 2.72 -7.14
C ALA A 100 -5.60 3.37 -8.42
N SER A 101 -4.73 4.01 -9.20
CA SER A 101 -5.03 4.76 -10.41
C SER A 101 -4.51 4.00 -11.61
N LEU A 102 -5.03 4.32 -12.79
CA LEU A 102 -4.47 3.80 -14.03
C LEU A 102 -3.10 4.45 -14.28
N LEU A 103 -2.18 3.72 -14.90
CA LEU A 103 -0.86 4.18 -15.38
C LEU A 103 -0.92 5.19 -16.54
N LEU A 104 -1.99 5.97 -16.57
CA LEU A 104 -2.27 7.07 -17.48
C LEU A 104 -2.40 8.40 -16.73
N ASP A 105 -2.58 8.33 -15.41
CA ASP A 105 -2.34 9.47 -14.53
C ASP A 105 -0.85 9.77 -14.47
N ALA A 106 -0.48 11.04 -14.64
CA ALA A 106 0.92 11.44 -14.78
C ALA A 106 1.77 11.14 -13.55
N GLU A 107 1.22 11.35 -12.34
CA GLU A 107 1.93 11.09 -11.09
C GLU A 107 2.16 9.58 -10.92
N THR A 108 1.10 8.80 -11.10
CA THR A 108 1.14 7.33 -11.03
C THR A 108 2.12 6.74 -12.05
N PHE A 109 2.08 7.21 -13.30
CA PHE A 109 3.01 6.78 -14.34
C PHE A 109 4.46 7.13 -13.98
N LEU A 110 4.74 8.38 -13.60
CA LEU A 110 6.09 8.83 -13.29
C LEU A 110 6.70 8.06 -12.12
N HIS A 111 5.94 7.78 -11.06
CA HIS A 111 6.44 6.99 -9.94
C HIS A 111 6.80 5.55 -10.35
N ASN A 112 5.92 4.88 -11.11
CA ASN A 112 6.19 3.52 -11.59
C ASN A 112 7.36 3.50 -12.57
N TYR A 113 7.42 4.47 -13.48
CA TYR A 113 8.48 4.56 -14.49
C TYR A 113 9.85 4.86 -13.86
N LEU A 114 9.93 5.84 -12.95
CA LEU A 114 11.18 6.15 -12.25
C LEU A 114 11.64 4.98 -11.38
N PHE A 115 10.70 4.28 -10.73
CA PHE A 115 11.05 3.07 -9.96
C PHE A 115 11.55 1.94 -10.86
N HIS A 116 10.92 1.72 -12.01
CA HIS A 116 11.41 0.77 -13.01
C HIS A 116 12.83 1.12 -13.49
N VAL A 117 13.09 2.40 -13.77
CA VAL A 117 14.44 2.87 -14.13
C VAL A 117 15.43 2.65 -12.98
N ALA A 118 15.06 2.94 -11.74
CA ALA A 118 15.89 2.68 -10.57
C ALA A 118 16.28 1.20 -10.47
N CYS A 119 15.30 0.30 -10.60
CA CYS A 119 15.51 -1.14 -10.63
C CYS A 119 16.49 -1.56 -11.74
N ARG A 120 16.29 -1.04 -12.96
CA ARG A 120 17.17 -1.33 -14.11
C ARG A 120 18.61 -0.86 -13.87
N GLU A 121 18.78 0.38 -13.42
CA GLU A 121 20.11 0.97 -13.15
C GLU A 121 20.84 0.25 -12.02
N ALA A 122 20.10 -0.36 -11.09
CA ALA A 122 20.63 -1.21 -10.02
C ALA A 122 20.84 -2.69 -10.43
N GLY A 123 20.51 -3.06 -11.67
CA GLY A 123 20.67 -4.42 -12.19
C GLY A 123 19.73 -5.44 -11.55
N VAL A 124 18.55 -5.00 -11.08
CA VAL A 124 17.53 -5.90 -10.52
C VAL A 124 16.43 -6.20 -11.53
N THR A 125 15.90 -7.41 -11.48
CA THR A 125 14.98 -7.95 -12.50
C THR A 125 13.50 -7.86 -12.11
N VAL A 126 13.19 -7.44 -10.89
CA VAL A 126 11.83 -7.34 -10.38
C VAL A 126 11.63 -5.96 -9.74
N ALA A 127 10.49 -5.35 -10.05
CA ALA A 127 10.02 -4.10 -9.46
C ALA A 127 8.67 -4.35 -8.76
N LEU A 128 8.69 -4.49 -7.44
CA LEU A 128 7.48 -4.67 -6.63
C LEU A 128 6.81 -3.33 -6.35
N VAL A 129 5.57 -3.20 -6.79
CA VAL A 129 4.76 -1.97 -6.70
C VAL A 129 3.54 -2.27 -5.83
N ASN A 130 3.37 -1.52 -4.74
CA ASN A 130 2.19 -1.64 -3.89
C ASN A 130 1.12 -0.62 -4.29
N GLN A 131 0.03 -1.13 -4.83
CA GLN A 131 -1.14 -0.34 -5.19
C GLN A 131 -2.00 -0.08 -3.95
N CYS A 132 -2.21 1.20 -3.60
CA CYS A 132 -3.03 1.60 -2.45
C CYS A 132 -4.51 1.77 -2.85
N THR A 133 -5.35 0.81 -2.45
CA THR A 133 -6.78 0.69 -2.75
C THR A 133 -7.70 1.24 -1.64
N THR A 134 -7.15 1.62 -0.48
CA THR A 134 -7.89 2.21 0.66
C THR A 134 -8.28 3.69 0.49
N VAL A 135 -8.33 4.16 -0.75
CA VAL A 135 -8.52 5.58 -1.09
C VAL A 135 -10.01 5.92 -1.26
N SER A 136 -10.38 7.15 -0.91
CA SER A 136 -11.74 7.66 -1.18
C SER A 136 -11.91 7.90 -2.69
N CYS A 137 -13.00 7.39 -3.28
CA CYS A 137 -13.23 7.52 -4.73
C CYS A 137 -13.48 8.98 -5.17
N LEU A 138 -13.97 9.82 -4.24
CA LEU A 138 -14.24 11.24 -4.51
C LEU A 138 -13.51 12.14 -3.52
N VAL A 139 -12.44 12.77 -4.01
CA VAL A 139 -11.67 13.76 -3.24
C VAL A 139 -12.17 15.17 -3.57
N ARG A 140 -12.21 16.06 -2.57
CA ARG A 140 -12.54 17.50 -2.74
C ARG A 140 -11.40 18.29 -3.37
N ARG A 141 -10.80 17.78 -4.45
CA ARG A 141 -9.82 18.51 -5.28
C ARG A 141 -10.56 19.11 -6.48
N THR A 142 -10.03 20.21 -7.00
CA THR A 142 -10.45 20.79 -8.27
C THR A 142 -9.26 20.76 -9.21
N PRO A 143 -9.31 19.99 -10.30
CA PRO A 143 -10.43 19.13 -10.71
C PRO A 143 -10.69 17.94 -9.76
N VAL A 144 -11.87 17.30 -9.88
CA VAL A 144 -12.16 16.03 -9.20
C VAL A 144 -11.12 15.00 -9.64
N LEU A 145 -10.50 14.35 -8.67
CA LEU A 145 -9.49 13.30 -8.83
C LEU A 145 -9.89 12.09 -7.99
N GLY A 146 -9.37 10.94 -8.38
CA GLY A 146 -9.57 9.68 -7.69
C GLY A 146 -9.44 8.53 -8.68
N PRO A 147 -9.38 7.30 -8.16
CA PRO A 147 -9.16 6.13 -9.00
C PRO A 147 -10.25 6.00 -10.07
N THR A 148 -11.52 6.27 -9.75
CA THR A 148 -12.64 6.18 -10.69
C THR A 148 -12.71 7.30 -11.73
N PHE A 149 -11.73 8.20 -11.78
CA PHE A 149 -11.67 9.33 -12.70
C PHE A 149 -10.32 9.33 -13.42
N LEU A 150 -10.37 9.39 -14.75
CA LEU A 150 -9.17 9.47 -15.57
C LEU A 150 -9.13 10.78 -16.35
N ARG A 151 -8.05 11.54 -16.22
CA ARG A 151 -7.73 12.65 -17.13
C ARG A 151 -6.78 12.13 -18.19
N SER A 152 -7.22 12.14 -19.44
CA SER A 152 -6.40 11.71 -20.58
C SER A 152 -6.81 12.47 -21.83
N ARG A 153 -5.85 12.77 -22.71
CA ARG A 153 -6.07 13.42 -24.02
C ARG A 153 -6.96 14.69 -23.97
N GLY A 154 -6.83 15.48 -22.91
CA GLY A 154 -7.62 16.71 -22.72
C GLY A 154 -9.08 16.50 -22.29
N GLY A 155 -9.49 15.25 -22.02
CA GLY A 155 -10.80 14.89 -21.47
C GLY A 155 -10.72 14.41 -20.02
N LEU A 156 -11.86 14.44 -19.33
CA LEU A 156 -12.09 13.76 -18.05
C LEU A 156 -13.10 12.64 -18.28
N PHE A 157 -12.75 11.43 -17.85
CA PHE A 157 -13.57 10.23 -17.99
C PHE A 157 -13.89 9.64 -16.61
N GLY A 158 -15.12 9.15 -16.44
CA GLY A 158 -15.46 8.21 -15.37
C GLY A 158 -15.07 6.80 -15.81
N VAL A 159 -14.23 6.10 -15.04
CA VAL A 159 -13.75 4.75 -15.42
C VAL A 159 -14.88 3.71 -15.32
N TYR A 160 -15.81 3.93 -14.38
CA TYR A 160 -16.96 3.06 -14.13
C TYR A 160 -18.27 3.86 -14.21
N PRO A 161 -19.39 3.22 -14.60
CA PRO A 161 -20.69 3.85 -14.75
C PRO A 161 -21.41 4.04 -13.39
N PHE A 162 -20.69 4.48 -12.36
CA PHE A 162 -21.26 4.67 -11.03
C PHE A 162 -21.74 6.10 -10.81
N SER A 163 -22.93 6.22 -10.19
CA SER A 163 -23.42 7.52 -9.75
C SER A 163 -22.49 8.16 -8.72
N LYS A 164 -22.46 9.51 -8.71
CA LYS A 164 -21.72 10.29 -7.72
C LYS A 164 -22.07 9.91 -6.27
N THR A 165 -23.30 9.48 -6.00
CA THR A 165 -23.73 9.05 -4.66
C THR A 165 -23.04 7.77 -4.23
N VAL A 166 -22.93 6.78 -5.12
CA VAL A 166 -22.20 5.53 -4.84
C VAL A 166 -20.74 5.85 -4.56
N LEU A 167 -20.09 6.61 -5.44
CA LEU A 167 -18.68 6.97 -5.30
C LEU A 167 -18.39 7.77 -4.02
N LYS A 168 -19.33 8.59 -3.52
CA LYS A 168 -19.15 9.35 -2.26
C LYS A 168 -19.23 8.45 -1.02
N ASN A 169 -19.96 7.34 -1.11
CA ASN A 169 -20.29 6.49 0.01
C ASN A 169 -19.47 5.18 0.04
N SER A 170 -18.54 5.01 -0.90
CA SER A 170 -17.67 3.83 -1.02
C SER A 170 -16.20 4.22 -1.00
N SER A 171 -15.36 3.32 -0.49
CA SER A 171 -13.93 3.27 -0.81
C SER A 171 -13.73 2.56 -2.16
N PHE A 172 -12.56 2.71 -2.74
CA PHE A 172 -12.24 2.06 -4.02
C PHE A 172 -12.31 0.53 -3.94
N CYS A 173 -11.73 -0.08 -2.90
CA CYS A 173 -11.87 -1.51 -2.63
C CYS A 173 -13.32 -1.96 -2.29
N GLY A 174 -14.20 -1.01 -1.94
CA GLY A 174 -15.60 -1.27 -1.57
C GLY A 174 -16.60 -0.94 -2.68
N LEU A 175 -16.14 -0.79 -3.92
CA LEU A 175 -17.04 -0.62 -5.07
C LEU A 175 -17.85 -1.90 -5.31
N PRO A 176 -19.14 -1.79 -5.67
CA PRO A 176 -19.99 -2.96 -5.88
C PRO A 176 -19.55 -3.70 -7.14
N GLY A 177 -19.16 -4.97 -6.99
CA GLY A 177 -18.78 -5.85 -8.09
C GLY A 177 -19.96 -6.66 -8.66
N PRO A 178 -19.77 -7.36 -9.81
CA PRO A 178 -18.57 -7.32 -10.64
C PRO A 178 -18.43 -5.97 -11.35
N LEU A 179 -17.19 -5.59 -11.63
CA LEU A 179 -16.87 -4.31 -12.29
C LEU A 179 -16.61 -4.51 -13.76
N GLU A 180 -17.01 -3.52 -14.56
CA GLU A 180 -16.76 -3.44 -15.99
C GLU A 180 -16.30 -2.02 -16.33
N MET A 181 -15.11 -1.88 -16.91
CA MET A 181 -14.58 -0.57 -17.31
C MET A 181 -15.31 -0.04 -18.54
N ALA A 182 -15.74 1.23 -18.52
CA ALA A 182 -16.58 1.81 -19.57
C ALA A 182 -16.12 3.18 -20.10
N PHE A 183 -15.30 3.93 -19.34
CA PHE A 183 -14.78 5.26 -19.72
C PHE A 183 -15.85 6.26 -20.23
N GLU A 184 -16.74 6.71 -19.34
CA GLU A 184 -17.78 7.69 -19.65
C GLU A 184 -17.21 9.13 -19.71
N PRO A 185 -17.41 9.89 -20.80
CA PRO A 185 -16.90 11.26 -20.89
C PRO A 185 -17.69 12.20 -19.97
N LEU A 186 -16.99 12.90 -19.09
CA LEU A 186 -17.55 13.85 -18.12
C LEU A 186 -17.29 15.31 -18.51
N GLU A 187 -16.07 15.63 -18.96
CA GLU A 187 -15.65 16.99 -19.34
C GLU A 187 -14.61 16.95 -20.46
N GLY A 188 -14.46 18.07 -21.18
CA GLY A 188 -13.37 18.26 -22.16
C GLY A 188 -13.65 17.67 -23.54
N THR A 189 -12.58 17.46 -24.31
CA THR A 189 -12.67 16.97 -25.69
C THR A 189 -13.19 15.54 -25.72
N ARG A 190 -14.28 15.31 -26.47
CA ARG A 190 -14.79 13.97 -26.73
C ARG A 190 -13.91 13.30 -27.77
N HIS A 191 -12.93 12.55 -27.30
CA HIS A 191 -12.18 11.60 -28.11
C HIS A 191 -12.96 10.29 -28.19
N ASP A 192 -12.91 9.61 -29.33
CA ASP A 192 -13.48 8.27 -29.45
C ASP A 192 -12.59 7.28 -28.67
N VAL A 193 -13.01 6.94 -27.46
CA VAL A 193 -12.24 6.07 -26.56
C VAL A 193 -12.13 4.65 -27.13
N ALA A 194 -13.07 4.22 -27.97
CA ALA A 194 -13.05 2.88 -28.55
C ALA A 194 -11.94 2.70 -29.60
N SER A 195 -11.61 3.74 -30.36
CA SER A 195 -10.49 3.73 -31.31
C SER A 195 -9.14 4.04 -30.66
N ASP A 196 -9.12 4.27 -29.35
CA ASP A 196 -7.91 4.56 -28.61
C ASP A 196 -7.02 3.33 -28.47
N PRO A 197 -5.74 3.36 -28.87
CA PRO A 197 -4.89 2.17 -28.82
C PRO A 197 -4.57 1.71 -27.38
N VAL A 198 -4.77 2.57 -26.38
CA VAL A 198 -4.47 2.26 -24.97
C VAL A 198 -5.76 2.08 -24.17
N LEU A 199 -6.76 2.95 -24.37
CA LEU A 199 -8.02 2.86 -23.64
C LEU A 199 -9.01 1.87 -24.26
N GLY A 200 -9.01 1.71 -25.57
CA GLY A 200 -9.91 0.80 -26.29
C GLY A 200 -9.84 -0.64 -25.80
N PRO A 201 -8.64 -1.25 -25.63
CA PRO A 201 -8.50 -2.61 -25.08
C PRO A 201 -9.05 -2.78 -23.66
N LEU A 202 -9.14 -1.68 -22.89
CA LEU A 202 -9.62 -1.70 -21.51
C LEU A 202 -11.15 -1.60 -21.42
N ILE A 203 -11.84 -1.19 -22.48
CA ILE A 203 -13.31 -1.11 -22.50
C ILE A 203 -13.88 -2.54 -22.38
N GLY A 204 -14.83 -2.71 -21.48
CA GLY A 204 -15.45 -4.01 -21.22
C GLY A 204 -14.59 -4.95 -20.38
N LEU A 205 -13.43 -4.50 -19.88
CA LEU A 205 -12.61 -5.30 -18.97
C LEU A 205 -13.41 -5.61 -17.69
N LYS A 206 -13.68 -6.91 -17.47
CA LYS A 206 -14.46 -7.42 -16.34
C LYS A 206 -13.55 -7.95 -15.24
N ALA A 207 -13.87 -7.60 -14.01
CA ALA A 207 -13.14 -8.07 -12.83
C ALA A 207 -14.09 -8.24 -11.63
N PRO A 208 -13.76 -9.13 -10.68
CA PRO A 208 -14.57 -9.32 -9.47
C PRO A 208 -14.60 -8.06 -8.58
N ASP A 209 -13.51 -7.29 -8.56
CA ASP A 209 -13.32 -6.12 -7.72
C ASP A 209 -12.40 -5.08 -8.38
N ALA A 210 -12.33 -3.89 -7.78
CA ALA A 210 -11.59 -2.75 -8.33
C ALA A 210 -10.07 -2.92 -8.30
N PRO A 211 -9.46 -3.44 -7.21
CA PRO A 211 -8.04 -3.76 -7.18
C PRO A 211 -7.62 -4.69 -8.34
N THR A 212 -8.36 -5.77 -8.54
CA THR A 212 -8.12 -6.74 -9.61
C THR A 212 -8.27 -6.09 -10.98
N ALA A 213 -9.32 -5.30 -11.20
CA ALA A 213 -9.54 -4.58 -12.45
C ALA A 213 -8.35 -3.67 -12.80
N TYR A 214 -7.83 -2.93 -11.82
CA TYR A 214 -6.74 -1.98 -12.03
C TYR A 214 -5.41 -2.67 -12.22
N ARG A 215 -5.17 -3.78 -11.52
CA ARG A 215 -3.98 -4.61 -11.78
C ARG A 215 -3.97 -5.13 -13.21
N MET A 216 -5.09 -5.70 -13.67
CA MET A 216 -5.23 -6.21 -15.04
C MET A 216 -5.01 -5.08 -16.07
N ALA A 217 -5.71 -3.95 -15.88
CA ALA A 217 -5.59 -2.81 -16.79
C ALA A 217 -4.18 -2.20 -16.79
N ASN A 218 -3.54 -2.07 -15.63
CA ASN A 218 -2.18 -1.53 -15.53
C ASN A 218 -1.15 -2.49 -16.11
N ASN A 219 -1.33 -3.80 -16.00
CA ASN A 219 -0.47 -4.77 -16.68
C ASN A 219 -0.60 -4.65 -18.21
N GLU A 220 -1.81 -4.50 -18.74
CA GLU A 220 -2.06 -4.27 -20.16
C GLU A 220 -1.42 -2.97 -20.64
N ILE A 221 -1.66 -1.85 -19.93
CA ILE A 221 -1.06 -0.55 -20.23
C ILE A 221 0.46 -0.67 -20.22
N TRP A 222 1.04 -1.27 -19.18
CA TRP A 222 2.49 -1.38 -19.03
C TRP A 222 3.13 -2.22 -20.13
N ALA A 223 2.51 -3.35 -20.49
CA ALA A 223 2.99 -4.22 -21.58
C ALA A 223 2.96 -3.52 -22.94
N GLY A 224 2.02 -2.59 -23.16
CA GLY A 224 1.93 -1.80 -24.38
C GLY A 224 2.94 -0.65 -24.50
N LEU A 225 3.74 -0.37 -23.47
CA LEU A 225 4.75 0.69 -23.51
C LEU A 225 6.04 0.19 -24.18
N ASP A 226 6.65 1.08 -24.96
CA ASP A 226 7.99 0.88 -25.55
C ASP A 226 9.08 1.08 -24.48
N LEU A 227 9.23 0.08 -23.62
CA LEU A 227 10.15 0.05 -22.49
C LEU A 227 11.06 -1.17 -22.58
N ASP A 228 12.23 -1.09 -21.94
CA ASP A 228 13.05 -2.25 -21.68
C ASP A 228 12.37 -3.13 -20.61
N HIS A 229 11.72 -4.20 -21.05
CA HIS A 229 11.00 -5.13 -20.17
C HIS A 229 11.93 -6.10 -19.43
N GLY A 230 13.24 -5.86 -19.40
CA GLY A 230 14.20 -6.62 -18.59
C GLY A 230 13.96 -6.54 -17.07
N VAL A 231 13.14 -5.58 -16.61
CA VAL A 231 12.63 -5.50 -15.24
C VAL A 231 11.14 -5.82 -15.22
N ARG A 232 10.78 -6.97 -14.64
CA ARG A 232 9.39 -7.39 -14.47
C ARG A 232 8.71 -6.58 -13.37
N ARG A 233 7.62 -5.91 -13.72
CA ARG A 233 6.78 -5.19 -12.77
C ARG A 233 5.78 -6.14 -12.11
N VAL A 234 5.78 -6.19 -10.78
CA VAL A 234 4.85 -7.01 -9.99
C VAL A 234 4.00 -6.10 -9.13
N GLN A 235 2.69 -6.14 -9.33
CA GLN A 235 1.75 -5.37 -8.53
C GLN A 235 1.19 -6.21 -7.39
N ILE A 236 1.26 -5.65 -6.19
CA ILE A 236 0.61 -6.15 -4.98
C ILE A 236 -0.36 -5.09 -4.46
N ASP A 237 -1.25 -5.48 -3.55
CA ASP A 237 -2.22 -4.57 -2.91
C ASP A 237 -2.35 -4.86 -1.41
N GLU A 238 -3.32 -4.23 -0.74
CA GLU A 238 -3.56 -4.40 0.69
C GLU A 238 -3.95 -5.82 1.13
N ALA A 239 -4.29 -6.74 0.21
CA ALA A 239 -4.46 -8.14 0.56
C ALA A 239 -3.13 -8.77 1.00
N VAL A 240 -2.00 -8.42 0.36
CA VAL A 240 -0.66 -8.83 0.82
C VAL A 240 -0.37 -8.28 2.21
N VAL A 241 -0.74 -7.01 2.45
CA VAL A 241 -0.55 -6.39 3.77
C VAL A 241 -1.40 -7.09 4.83
N SER A 242 -2.65 -7.43 4.50
CA SER A 242 -3.57 -8.13 5.40
C SER A 242 -3.06 -9.53 5.74
N GLU A 243 -2.58 -10.27 4.74
CA GLU A 243 -1.97 -11.60 4.91
C GLU A 243 -0.69 -11.51 5.75
N CYS A 244 0.17 -10.53 5.47
CA CYS A 244 1.38 -10.30 6.24
C CYS A 244 1.05 -9.97 7.71
N VAL A 245 0.03 -9.15 7.97
CA VAL A 245 -0.44 -8.86 9.34
C VAL A 245 -0.97 -10.12 10.02
N ALA A 246 -1.71 -10.99 9.32
CA ALA A 246 -2.16 -12.27 9.87
C ALA A 246 -0.97 -13.15 10.30
N LEU A 247 0.03 -13.34 9.44
CA LEU A 247 1.26 -14.09 9.78
C LEU A 247 2.02 -13.47 10.97
N HIS A 248 1.93 -12.16 11.12
CA HIS A 248 2.50 -11.43 12.24
C HIS A 248 1.68 -11.54 13.53
N VAL A 249 0.36 -11.76 13.46
CA VAL A 249 -0.52 -11.97 14.61
C VAL A 249 -0.43 -13.41 15.14
N GLU A 250 -0.06 -14.37 14.29
CA GLU A 250 0.12 -15.77 14.71
C GLU A 250 1.41 -16.00 15.50
N ASP A 251 2.38 -15.07 15.45
CA ASP A 251 3.63 -15.15 16.21
C ASP A 251 3.64 -14.18 17.40
N PRO A 252 3.56 -14.66 18.65
CA PRO A 252 3.65 -13.80 19.84
C PRO A 252 4.96 -13.01 19.96
N ALA A 253 6.04 -13.45 19.32
CA ALA A 253 7.32 -12.73 19.30
C ALA A 253 7.38 -11.60 18.25
N SER A 254 6.36 -11.48 17.40
CA SER A 254 6.27 -10.44 16.38
C SER A 254 6.06 -9.05 17.00
N PRO A 255 6.74 -8.01 16.48
CA PRO A 255 6.52 -6.64 16.94
C PRO A 255 5.09 -6.14 16.65
N VAL A 256 4.44 -6.64 15.60
CA VAL A 256 3.05 -6.29 15.28
C VAL A 256 2.09 -6.95 16.26
N PHE A 257 2.36 -8.19 16.69
CA PHE A 257 1.59 -8.83 17.75
C PHE A 257 1.65 -8.01 19.04
N ALA A 258 2.86 -7.67 19.49
CA ALA A 258 3.06 -6.83 20.66
C ALA A 258 2.36 -5.46 20.51
N LEU A 259 2.48 -4.81 19.34
CA LEU A 259 1.79 -3.54 19.06
C LEU A 259 0.27 -3.63 19.20
N LEU A 260 -0.34 -4.77 18.84
CA LEU A 260 -1.79 -4.96 18.90
C LEU A 260 -2.27 -5.38 20.30
N PHE A 261 -1.53 -6.26 20.98
CA PHE A 261 -2.01 -6.93 22.20
C PHE A 261 -1.31 -6.49 23.49
N ASP A 262 -0.17 -5.81 23.43
CA ASP A 262 0.49 -5.20 24.60
C ASP A 262 0.15 -3.69 24.68
N PRO A 263 -0.64 -3.26 25.68
CA PRO A 263 -0.98 -1.86 25.86
C PRO A 263 0.24 -0.95 26.07
N ALA A 264 1.28 -1.41 26.75
CA ALA A 264 2.46 -0.60 27.03
C ALA A 264 3.25 -0.31 25.76
N VAL A 265 3.43 -1.32 24.90
CA VAL A 265 4.07 -1.17 23.58
C VAL A 265 3.23 -0.27 22.68
N ARG A 266 1.91 -0.48 22.63
CA ARG A 266 1.00 0.37 21.86
C ARG A 266 1.04 1.83 22.29
N ASP A 267 1.03 2.09 23.59
CA ASP A 267 1.09 3.44 24.12
C ASP A 267 2.45 4.09 23.85
N ALA A 268 3.55 3.34 23.93
CA ALA A 268 4.88 3.80 23.54
C ALA A 268 4.93 4.19 22.06
N PHE A 269 4.40 3.34 21.18
CA PHE A 269 4.31 3.63 19.74
C PHE A 269 3.47 4.88 19.46
N LEU A 270 2.30 5.02 20.08
CA LEU A 270 1.45 6.20 19.91
C LEU A 270 2.11 7.48 20.43
N ARG A 271 2.86 7.42 21.54
CA ARG A 271 3.67 8.55 22.03
C ARG A 271 4.77 8.93 21.04
N ALA A 272 5.53 7.95 20.56
CA ALA A 272 6.58 8.17 19.56
C ALA A 272 6.00 8.79 18.27
N LYS A 273 4.87 8.28 17.77
CA LYS A 273 4.17 8.86 16.62
C LYS A 273 3.76 10.32 16.88
N ARG A 274 3.17 10.61 18.04
CA ARG A 274 2.78 12.00 18.38
C ARG A 274 3.98 12.91 18.48
N HIS A 275 5.10 12.44 19.05
CA HIS A 275 6.32 13.21 19.13
C HIS A 275 6.89 13.50 17.74
N LEU A 276 6.99 12.48 16.88
CA LEU A 276 7.45 12.63 15.49
C LEU A 276 6.60 13.63 14.69
N VAL A 277 5.29 13.63 14.89
CA VAL A 277 4.35 14.58 14.24
C VAL A 277 4.40 15.96 14.90
N ALA A 278 4.81 16.08 16.15
CA ALA A 278 4.93 17.38 16.82
C ALA A 278 6.33 18.00 16.64
N ASP A 279 7.33 17.21 16.22
CA ASP A 279 8.71 17.64 16.08
C ASP A 279 8.83 18.74 15.02
N PRO A 280 9.25 19.96 15.38
CA PRO A 280 9.40 21.07 14.44
C PRO A 280 10.36 20.78 13.28
N SER A 281 11.34 19.88 13.43
CA SER A 281 12.23 19.48 12.33
C SER A 281 11.49 18.68 11.23
N ASN A 282 10.34 18.12 11.56
CA ASN A 282 9.48 17.37 10.63
C ASN A 282 8.56 18.31 9.83
N LEU A 283 9.13 19.39 9.29
CA LEU A 283 8.40 20.46 8.60
C LEU A 283 7.59 19.97 7.40
N ALA A 284 8.01 18.90 6.73
CA ALA A 284 7.25 18.34 5.61
C ALA A 284 5.90 17.76 6.06
N VAL A 285 5.86 17.13 7.24
CA VAL A 285 4.63 16.62 7.86
C VAL A 285 3.83 17.76 8.49
N ASN A 286 4.50 18.72 9.13
CA ASN A 286 3.86 19.77 9.91
C ASN A 286 3.32 20.93 9.06
N ASN A 287 4.00 21.25 7.94
CA ASN A 287 3.60 22.26 6.97
C ASN A 287 2.96 21.67 5.71
N ALA A 288 2.56 20.39 5.73
CA ALA A 288 1.63 19.87 4.75
C ALA A 288 0.28 20.58 4.94
N SER A 289 0.16 21.82 4.46
CA SER A 289 -1.16 22.39 4.22
C SER A 289 -1.90 21.41 3.30
N PRO A 290 -3.23 21.27 3.41
CA PRO A 290 -4.02 20.41 2.52
C PRO A 290 -3.88 20.74 1.00
N THR A 291 -3.09 21.76 0.67
CA THR A 291 -2.89 22.38 -0.63
C THR A 291 -1.44 22.27 -1.16
N SER A 292 -0.49 21.64 -0.45
CA SER A 292 0.92 21.65 -0.84
C SER A 292 1.27 20.81 -2.08
N CYS A 293 0.38 19.90 -2.52
CA CYS A 293 0.43 19.33 -3.86
C CYS A 293 0.00 20.37 -4.91
N GLY A 294 0.95 21.20 -5.34
CA GLY A 294 1.13 21.65 -6.73
C GLY A 294 0.03 22.39 -7.49
N CYS A 295 -1.19 22.59 -6.99
CA CYS A 295 -2.24 23.31 -7.73
C CYS A 295 -2.24 24.80 -7.38
N ALA A 296 -1.56 25.59 -8.21
CA ALA A 296 -1.66 27.04 -8.22
C ALA A 296 -3.09 27.51 -8.55
N ARG A 297 -3.90 27.79 -7.52
CA ARG A 297 -4.97 28.82 -7.46
C ARG A 297 -5.72 28.68 -6.12
N ALA A 298 -5.16 29.26 -5.06
CA ALA A 298 -5.73 29.18 -3.70
C ALA A 298 -6.00 30.55 -3.06
N ALA A 299 -6.45 31.55 -3.84
CA ALA A 299 -6.83 32.86 -3.29
C ALA A 299 -8.29 32.93 -2.81
N ALA A 300 -9.14 31.93 -3.07
CA ALA A 300 -10.57 32.00 -2.76
C ALA A 300 -11.03 31.21 -1.51
N CYS A 301 -10.19 30.36 -0.92
CA CYS A 301 -10.62 29.46 0.17
C CYS A 301 -10.28 29.93 1.60
N THR A 302 -9.52 31.01 1.78
CA THR A 302 -9.04 31.44 3.11
C THR A 302 -10.08 32.13 4.00
N ARG A 303 -11.31 32.38 3.53
CA ARG A 303 -12.34 33.03 4.37
C ARG A 303 -13.08 32.13 5.37
N TRP A 304 -12.87 30.81 5.34
CA TRP A 304 -13.69 29.87 6.13
C TRP A 304 -12.92 29.07 7.19
N CYS A 305 -11.61 29.31 7.34
CA CYS A 305 -10.81 28.72 8.42
C CYS A 305 -10.31 29.83 9.35
N SER A 306 -11.20 30.36 10.19
CA SER A 306 -10.83 31.12 11.37
C SER A 306 -11.58 30.55 12.57
N PRO A 307 -10.93 30.31 13.73
CA PRO A 307 -11.59 29.74 14.89
C PRO A 307 -12.41 30.83 15.59
N ALA A 308 -13.70 30.94 15.26
CA ALA A 308 -14.62 31.76 16.03
C ALA A 308 -14.94 31.08 17.37
N ARG A 309 -14.59 31.77 18.47
CA ARG A 309 -14.89 31.40 19.86
C ARG A 309 -16.35 30.97 20.03
N ALA A 310 -16.58 29.69 20.34
CA ALA A 310 -17.89 29.21 20.76
C ALA A 310 -18.10 29.55 22.24
N ARG A 311 -19.03 30.47 22.52
CA ARG A 311 -19.62 30.64 23.86
C ARG A 311 -20.48 29.43 24.18
N VAL A 312 -20.36 28.97 25.42
CA VAL A 312 -21.16 27.92 26.04
C VAL A 312 -22.61 28.35 26.12
N HIS A 313 -23.52 27.60 25.49
CA HIS A 313 -24.91 27.50 25.94
C HIS A 313 -25.35 26.05 25.97
N SER A 314 -25.74 25.63 27.16
CA SER A 314 -26.26 24.34 27.57
C SER A 314 -27.72 24.14 27.11
N GLY A 315 -27.99 23.06 26.40
CA GLY A 315 -29.35 22.57 26.11
C GLY A 315 -29.32 21.21 25.37
N PRO A 316 -30.21 20.25 25.69
CA PRO A 316 -29.91 18.83 25.49
C PRO A 316 -30.42 18.30 24.14
N TRP A 317 -29.51 17.74 23.33
CA TRP A 317 -29.88 16.93 22.17
C TRP A 317 -29.50 15.46 22.40
N ARG A 318 -30.51 14.61 22.24
CA ARG A 318 -30.53 13.18 22.50
C ARG A 318 -29.56 12.43 21.57
N ARG A 319 -28.88 11.44 22.16
CA ARG A 319 -28.00 10.47 21.51
C ARG A 319 -28.74 9.68 20.43
N THR A 320 -28.23 9.68 19.21
CA THR A 320 -28.32 8.54 18.28
C THR A 320 -26.92 8.19 17.80
N ALA A 321 -26.20 7.42 18.61
CA ALA A 321 -24.98 6.75 18.18
C ALA A 321 -25.36 5.57 17.28
N ARG A 322 -25.34 5.76 15.96
CA ARG A 322 -25.32 4.62 15.02
C ARG A 322 -23.91 4.06 14.98
N ARG A 323 -23.75 2.88 15.59
CA ARG A 323 -22.57 2.03 15.47
C ARG A 323 -22.35 1.68 14.00
N PHE A 324 -21.20 2.07 13.45
CA PHE A 324 -20.63 1.41 12.27
C PHE A 324 -20.31 -0.04 12.67
N ARG A 325 -21.04 -1.01 12.11
CA ARG A 325 -20.67 -2.43 12.13
C ARG A 325 -20.05 -2.74 10.78
N TYR A 326 -18.79 -3.16 10.78
CA TYR A 326 -18.20 -3.89 9.66
C TYR A 326 -18.94 -5.23 9.50
N PRO A 327 -19.36 -5.63 8.29
CA PRO A 327 -19.81 -6.99 8.06
C PRO A 327 -18.57 -7.88 7.90
N TRP A 328 -18.17 -8.55 8.97
CA TRP A 328 -17.44 -9.81 8.81
C TRP A 328 -18.43 -10.82 8.21
N SER A 329 -18.02 -11.42 7.10
CA SER A 329 -18.70 -12.48 6.38
C SER A 329 -19.22 -13.54 7.36
N ARG A 330 -20.52 -13.85 7.27
CA ARG A 330 -21.09 -15.03 7.93
C ARG A 330 -20.52 -16.29 7.28
N PRO A 331 -20.12 -17.32 8.05
CA PRO A 331 -19.85 -18.62 7.46
C PRO A 331 -21.13 -19.19 6.82
N PRO A 332 -21.02 -19.99 5.74
CA PRO A 332 -22.17 -20.59 5.10
C PRO A 332 -22.87 -21.56 6.05
N SER A 333 -24.21 -21.54 6.03
CA SER A 333 -25.06 -22.47 6.77
C SER A 333 -24.78 -23.91 6.32
N PRO A 334 -24.73 -24.89 7.24
CA PRO A 334 -24.65 -26.29 6.86
C PRO A 334 -25.93 -26.74 6.11
N PRO A 335 -25.82 -27.73 5.20
CA PRO A 335 -26.97 -28.24 4.46
C PRO A 335 -27.99 -28.93 5.39
N PRO A 336 -29.28 -28.96 5.03
CA PRO A 336 -30.33 -29.54 5.86
C PRO A 336 -30.22 -31.07 5.86
N SER A 337 -29.76 -31.64 6.97
CA SER A 337 -29.87 -33.07 7.22
C SER A 337 -31.29 -33.43 7.67
N ALA A 338 -31.75 -34.57 7.15
CA ALA A 338 -33.09 -35.11 7.27
C ALA A 338 -33.58 -35.30 8.73
N ARG A 339 -34.90 -35.13 8.87
CA ARG A 339 -35.68 -35.50 10.05
C ARG A 339 -35.54 -36.99 10.35
N ALA A 340 -35.29 -37.34 11.60
CA ALA A 340 -35.77 -38.59 12.20
C ALA A 340 -35.95 -38.44 13.72
N CYS A 341 -37.22 -38.52 14.13
CA CYS A 341 -37.82 -39.06 15.36
C CYS A 341 -37.18 -38.86 16.75
N CYS A 342 -37.94 -38.14 17.60
CA CYS A 342 -38.07 -38.36 19.04
C CYS A 342 -38.47 -39.83 19.33
N THR A 343 -38.04 -40.50 20.41
CA THR A 343 -38.60 -40.40 21.79
C THR A 343 -37.70 -41.11 22.83
N PRO A 344 -38.00 -41.00 24.15
CA PRO A 344 -37.00 -40.91 25.23
C PRO A 344 -36.94 -42.12 26.18
N THR A 345 -35.76 -42.33 26.79
CA THR A 345 -35.50 -42.99 28.09
C THR A 345 -34.08 -42.56 28.48
N GLY A 346 -33.64 -42.28 29.70
CA GLY A 346 -34.15 -42.36 31.06
C GLY A 346 -32.91 -42.30 31.98
N SER A 347 -33.06 -41.68 33.16
CA SER A 347 -32.22 -41.79 34.37
C SER A 347 -30.71 -41.46 34.36
N TRP A 348 -30.35 -40.51 35.25
CA TRP A 348 -29.07 -40.40 35.94
C TRP A 348 -28.86 -41.59 36.91
N PRO A 349 -27.61 -41.96 37.25
CA PRO A 349 -27.10 -41.55 38.56
C PRO A 349 -25.60 -41.21 38.63
N THR A 350 -25.29 -40.52 39.72
CA THR A 350 -24.04 -40.24 40.42
C THR A 350 -22.99 -41.38 40.47
N SER A 351 -21.69 -41.05 40.38
CA SER A 351 -20.72 -41.21 41.48
C SER A 351 -19.27 -40.93 41.06
N CYS A 352 -18.53 -40.30 41.97
CA CYS A 352 -17.08 -40.20 42.02
C CYS A 352 -16.44 -41.57 42.29
N ALA A 353 -15.33 -41.90 41.64
CA ALA A 353 -14.19 -42.59 42.26
C ALA A 353 -12.96 -42.63 41.34
N ALA A 354 -11.82 -42.45 41.99
CA ALA A 354 -10.45 -42.49 41.48
C ALA A 354 -10.09 -43.74 40.64
N CYS A 355 -9.09 -43.59 39.77
CA CYS A 355 -7.93 -44.50 39.70
C CYS A 355 -6.82 -43.92 38.79
N CYS A 356 -5.68 -43.58 39.40
CA CYS A 356 -4.38 -43.55 38.73
C CYS A 356 -3.96 -44.98 38.33
N PRO A 357 -2.96 -45.12 37.44
CA PRO A 357 -1.72 -45.68 37.97
C PRO A 357 -0.47 -44.90 37.54
N ALA A 358 0.48 -44.88 38.47
CA ALA A 358 1.86 -44.46 38.31
C ALA A 358 2.78 -45.69 38.09
N SER A 359 4.05 -45.39 37.82
CA SER A 359 5.24 -46.25 37.68
C SER A 359 5.52 -46.73 36.24
N SER A 360 6.74 -46.61 35.70
CA SER A 360 8.04 -46.73 36.36
C SER A 360 9.15 -45.89 35.68
N ARG A 361 10.01 -45.29 36.50
CA ARG A 361 11.34 -44.75 36.17
C ARG A 361 12.39 -45.69 36.79
N SER A 362 13.43 -46.05 36.03
CA SER A 362 14.84 -46.24 36.43
C SER A 362 15.60 -46.73 35.17
N ALA A 363 16.86 -46.48 34.88
CA ALA A 363 17.97 -45.82 35.55
C ALA A 363 19.03 -45.48 34.47
N ALA A 364 19.88 -44.48 34.76
CA ALA A 364 21.16 -44.26 34.08
C ALA A 364 22.17 -45.38 34.46
N PRO A 365 23.34 -45.44 33.80
CA PRO A 365 24.49 -44.81 34.46
C PRO A 365 25.48 -44.11 33.51
N ALA A 366 26.19 -43.15 34.10
CA ALA A 366 27.37 -42.48 33.55
C ALA A 366 28.63 -43.34 33.73
N SER A 367 29.56 -43.24 32.78
CA SER A 367 30.99 -43.39 33.06
C SER A 367 31.82 -42.49 32.14
N ARG A 368 32.88 -41.93 32.74
CA ARG A 368 33.82 -40.93 32.24
C ARG A 368 34.84 -41.53 31.28
N THR A 369 35.37 -40.73 30.36
CA THR A 369 36.83 -40.72 30.12
C THR A 369 37.30 -39.36 29.61
N MET A 370 38.45 -38.94 30.16
CA MET A 370 39.17 -37.71 29.85
C MET A 370 39.89 -37.79 28.50
N SER A 371 40.06 -36.65 27.82
CA SER A 371 41.38 -36.25 27.32
C SER A 371 41.42 -34.73 27.06
N ARG A 372 42.48 -34.09 27.55
CA ARG A 372 42.95 -32.74 27.24
C ARG A 372 44.14 -32.86 26.28
N CYS A 373 44.29 -31.91 25.35
CA CYS A 373 45.54 -31.26 24.86
C CYS A 373 45.06 -30.14 23.90
N THR A 374 45.08 -28.83 24.19
CA THR A 374 46.17 -27.81 24.26
C THR A 374 47.06 -27.66 23.02
N GLY A 375 47.04 -26.45 22.44
CA GLY A 375 48.07 -25.85 21.55
C GLY A 375 47.47 -25.32 20.24
N GLY A 376 47.59 -24.05 19.83
CA GLY A 376 48.29 -22.89 20.36
C GLY A 376 47.99 -21.67 19.47
N CYS A 377 48.15 -20.46 20.02
CA CYS A 377 48.17 -19.21 19.26
C CYS A 377 49.52 -19.00 18.58
N SER A 378 49.49 -18.63 17.30
CA SER A 378 50.37 -17.67 16.62
C SER A 378 49.63 -17.18 15.39
#